data_AF-A0A349HYH2-F1
#
_entry.id   AF-A0A349HYH2-F1
#
_cell.length_a   1.000
_cell.length_b   1.000
_cell.length_c   1.000
_cell.angle_alpha   90.00
_cell.angle_beta   90.00
_cell.angle_gamma   90.00
#
_symmetry.space_group_name_H-M   'P 1'
#
loop_
_entity.id
_entity.type
_entity.pdbx_description
1 polymer ?
#
loop_
_entity_poly.entity_id
_entity_poly.type
_entity_poly.pdbx_seq_one_letter_code
_entity_poly.pdbx_strand_id
1 'polypeptide(L)'
;MSTIQSSNGNQYVTPGIGLSTAGYIAGSMASGAIGRVTNQVICGPILANGLKENNGVDTNAIRKALKIALDSTGMKDKGVTIKDYSGCKPSDVKSIKRIVNEFLVRIIKRKEKVSVLDFINAQAKEQAKLGANALYADKAVHVNIDRAGLTAFHELGHAINENGSKFWKMIQHSRKFLGLVVIPSLPIIAMCKRKKVEGEETTGPIDKVTTFIKENVGKLTTLAFIPVIAEEFKATARGNKIAKELLSPELAKKVSKCNKMGGLTYVVLGISAGVGAFVANKIKDAIAKPKLVKNPEI
;
A
#
# COMPACT_ATOMS: atom_id res chain seq x y z
N MET A 1 6.45 32.75 -18.18
CA MET A 1 4.98 32.70 -17.97
C MET A 1 4.36 32.82 -19.35
N SER A 2 3.24 32.14 -19.60
CA SER A 2 2.52 32.22 -20.87
C SER A 2 1.10 32.76 -20.66
N THR A 3 0.54 33.38 -21.69
CA THR A 3 -0.86 33.82 -21.71
C THR A 3 -1.73 32.73 -22.33
N ILE A 4 -2.92 32.54 -21.80
CA ILE A 4 -3.96 31.66 -22.31
C ILE A 4 -5.15 32.54 -22.69
N GLN A 5 -5.68 32.33 -23.88
CA GLN A 5 -6.96 32.88 -24.29
C GLN A 5 -7.99 31.76 -24.25
N SER A 6 -9.05 31.94 -23.47
CA SER A 6 -10.18 31.00 -23.44
C SER A 6 -11.19 31.34 -24.52
N SER A 7 -12.06 30.38 -24.84
CA SER A 7 -13.10 30.53 -25.86
C SER A 7 -14.09 31.67 -25.60
N ASN A 8 -14.28 32.08 -24.34
CA ASN A 8 -15.09 33.25 -23.95
C ASN A 8 -14.33 34.60 -24.04
N GLY A 9 -13.13 34.62 -24.62
CA GLY A 9 -12.34 35.84 -24.82
C GLY A 9 -11.55 36.32 -23.60
N ASN A 10 -11.69 35.67 -22.43
CA ASN A 10 -10.87 35.97 -21.26
C ASN A 10 -9.38 35.66 -21.52
N GLN A 11 -8.51 36.47 -20.95
CA GLN A 11 -7.07 36.22 -20.97
C GLN A 11 -6.56 35.93 -19.56
N TYR A 12 -5.77 34.87 -19.44
CA TYR A 12 -5.16 34.42 -18.19
C TYR A 12 -3.65 34.32 -18.33
N VAL A 13 -2.93 34.60 -17.25
CA VAL A 13 -1.49 34.32 -17.16
C VAL A 13 -1.27 33.05 -16.35
N THR A 14 -0.49 32.12 -16.90
CA THR A 14 -0.11 30.88 -16.21
C THR A 14 0.81 31.17 -15.02
N PRO A 15 0.77 30.34 -13.95
CA PRO A 15 1.76 30.44 -12.88
C PRO A 15 3.20 30.32 -13.40
N GLY A 16 4.11 31.08 -12.81
CA GLY A 16 5.55 30.87 -13.00
C GLY A 16 6.00 29.53 -12.40
N ILE A 17 7.25 29.14 -12.70
CA ILE A 17 7.84 27.91 -12.17
C ILE A 17 7.94 27.93 -10.64
N GLY A 18 8.24 29.08 -10.04
CA GLY A 18 8.34 29.23 -8.57
C GLY A 18 7.03 28.89 -7.84
N LEU A 19 5.91 29.51 -8.24
CA LEU A 19 4.59 29.15 -7.71
C LEU A 19 4.23 27.70 -8.03
N SER A 20 4.67 27.21 -9.19
CA SER A 20 4.39 25.84 -9.57
C SER A 20 5.06 24.82 -8.65
N THR A 21 6.35 25.02 -8.38
CA THR A 21 7.14 24.23 -7.44
C THR A 21 6.64 24.37 -6.02
N ALA A 22 6.35 25.59 -5.56
CA ALA A 22 5.80 25.83 -4.22
C ALA A 22 4.49 25.07 -4.00
N GLY A 23 3.56 25.12 -4.97
CA GLY A 23 2.31 24.39 -4.91
C GLY A 23 2.50 22.86 -4.90
N TYR A 24 3.49 22.34 -5.63
CA TYR A 24 3.82 20.90 -5.63
C TYR A 24 4.35 20.46 -4.26
N ILE A 25 5.30 21.21 -3.69
CA ILE A 25 5.88 20.94 -2.38
C ILE A 25 4.79 20.98 -1.30
N ALA A 26 3.98 22.04 -1.26
CA ALA A 26 2.90 22.19 -0.30
C ALA A 26 1.86 21.06 -0.41
N GLY A 27 1.44 20.72 -1.63
CA GLY A 27 0.53 19.60 -1.88
C GLY A 27 1.11 18.26 -1.41
N SER A 28 2.38 18.00 -1.72
CA SER A 28 3.09 16.79 -1.30
C SER A 28 3.20 16.68 0.22
N MET A 29 3.52 17.78 0.91
CA MET A 29 3.58 17.83 2.38
C MET A 29 2.23 17.54 3.02
N ALA A 30 1.14 18.09 2.47
CA ALA A 30 -0.21 17.84 2.96
C ALA A 30 -0.64 16.38 2.77
N SER A 31 -0.39 15.80 1.59
CA SER A 31 -0.63 14.36 1.36
C SER A 31 0.19 13.49 2.32
N GLY A 32 1.47 13.83 2.51
CA GLY A 32 2.34 13.14 3.45
C GLY A 32 1.90 13.26 4.92
N ALA A 33 1.33 14.40 5.32
CA ALA A 33 0.74 14.57 6.65
C ALA A 33 -0.49 13.66 6.84
N ILE A 34 -1.40 13.63 5.85
CA ILE A 34 -2.55 12.71 5.85
C ILE A 34 -2.08 11.26 5.93
N GLY A 35 -1.12 10.86 5.10
CA GLY A 35 -0.56 9.51 5.12
C GLY A 35 0.06 9.13 6.47
N ARG A 36 0.74 10.06 7.15
CA ARG A 36 1.28 9.83 8.51
C ARG A 36 0.17 9.65 9.54
N VAL A 37 -0.85 10.52 9.53
CA VAL A 37 -2.00 10.41 10.44
C VAL A 37 -2.71 9.07 10.21
N THR A 38 -2.99 8.72 8.95
CA THR A 38 -3.60 7.43 8.61
C THR A 38 -2.79 6.26 9.17
N ASN A 39 -1.48 6.22 8.92
CA ASN A 39 -0.66 5.10 9.36
C ASN A 39 -0.49 5.04 10.89
N GLN A 40 -0.18 6.16 11.54
CA GLN A 40 0.21 6.18 12.95
C GLN A 40 -0.99 6.28 13.90
N VAL A 41 -2.02 7.01 13.51
CA VAL A 41 -3.15 7.34 14.39
C VAL A 41 -4.35 6.42 14.12
N ILE A 42 -4.52 5.93 12.89
CA ILE A 42 -5.68 5.10 12.52
C ILE A 42 -5.26 3.64 12.37
N CYS A 43 -4.42 3.32 11.38
CA CYS A 43 -4.05 1.94 11.06
C CYS A 43 -3.20 1.29 12.16
N GLY A 44 -2.24 2.03 12.73
CA GLY A 44 -1.37 1.54 13.82
C GLY A 44 -2.16 0.98 15.01
N PRO A 45 -3.08 1.76 15.61
CA PRO A 45 -3.93 1.27 16.70
C PRO A 45 -4.85 0.11 16.30
N ILE A 46 -5.38 0.09 15.07
CA ILE A 46 -6.18 -1.04 14.56
C ILE A 46 -5.33 -2.32 14.53
N LEU A 47 -4.13 -2.27 13.95
CA LEU A 47 -3.23 -3.42 13.89
C LEU A 47 -2.75 -3.86 15.28
N ALA A 48 -2.38 -2.91 16.14
CA ALA A 48 -1.97 -3.22 17.51
C ALA A 48 -3.10 -3.91 18.29
N ASN A 49 -4.35 -3.46 18.14
CA ASN A 49 -5.49 -4.14 18.75
C ASN A 49 -5.74 -5.53 18.16
N GLY A 50 -5.49 -5.73 16.86
CA GLY A 50 -5.56 -7.05 16.24
C GLY A 50 -4.50 -8.01 16.77
N LEU A 51 -3.26 -7.53 16.95
CA LEU A 51 -2.15 -8.32 17.47
C LEU A 51 -2.32 -8.70 18.94
N LYS A 52 -3.02 -7.88 19.75
CA LYS A 52 -3.36 -8.23 21.14
C LYS A 52 -4.16 -9.53 21.25
N GLU A 53 -4.87 -9.94 20.21
CA GLU A 53 -5.57 -11.23 20.20
C GLU A 53 -4.61 -12.43 20.27
N ASN A 54 -3.33 -12.24 19.94
CA ASN A 54 -2.30 -13.28 20.07
C ASN A 54 -1.84 -13.47 21.52
N ASN A 55 -2.26 -12.62 22.47
CA ASN A 55 -1.88 -12.78 23.87
C ASN A 55 -2.53 -14.03 24.47
N GLY A 56 -1.71 -14.89 25.08
CA GLY A 56 -2.17 -16.10 25.77
C GLY A 56 -2.75 -17.18 24.85
N VAL A 57 -2.46 -17.13 23.55
CA VAL A 57 -2.90 -18.18 22.62
C VAL A 57 -2.02 -19.42 22.74
N ASP A 58 -2.59 -20.60 22.50
CA ASP A 58 -1.85 -21.84 22.38
C ASP A 58 -1.04 -21.84 21.07
N THR A 59 0.23 -21.45 21.17
CA THR A 59 1.16 -21.38 20.03
C THR A 59 1.49 -22.76 19.46
N ASN A 60 1.40 -23.84 20.26
CA ASN A 60 1.61 -25.20 19.79
C ASN A 60 0.44 -25.68 18.94
N ALA A 61 -0.80 -25.37 19.33
CA ALA A 61 -1.97 -25.60 18.50
C ALA A 61 -1.87 -24.86 17.16
N ILE A 62 -1.42 -23.59 17.17
CA ILE A 62 -1.18 -22.81 15.94
C ILE A 62 -0.14 -23.50 15.05
N ARG A 63 1.04 -23.89 15.58
CA ARG A 63 2.08 -24.59 14.81
C ARG A 63 1.55 -25.87 14.18
N LYS A 64 0.86 -26.70 14.96
CA LYS A 64 0.27 -27.95 14.50
C LYS A 64 -0.73 -27.70 13.36
N ALA A 65 -1.63 -26.74 13.55
CA ALA A 65 -2.63 -26.40 12.54
C ALA A 65 -2.00 -25.85 11.25
N LEU A 66 -0.99 -24.98 11.33
CA LEU A 66 -0.30 -24.46 10.14
C LEU A 66 0.40 -25.58 9.36
N LYS A 67 1.01 -26.55 10.04
CA LYS A 67 1.61 -27.72 9.39
C LYS A 67 0.55 -28.55 8.65
N ILE A 68 -0.55 -28.89 9.34
CA ILE A 68 -1.68 -29.61 8.74
C ILE A 68 -2.25 -28.83 7.55
N ALA A 69 -2.36 -27.51 7.66
CA ALA A 69 -2.90 -26.67 6.62
C ALA A 69 -2.03 -26.68 5.35
N LEU A 70 -0.69 -26.68 5.47
CA LEU A 70 0.18 -26.79 4.31
C LEU A 70 -0.05 -28.09 3.54
N ASP A 71 -0.24 -29.19 4.26
CA ASP A 71 -0.55 -30.51 3.68
C ASP A 71 -1.96 -30.51 3.06
N SER A 72 -3.00 -30.16 3.82
CA SER A 72 -4.41 -30.28 3.38
C SER A 72 -4.81 -29.31 2.26
N THR A 73 -4.10 -28.20 2.10
CA THR A 73 -4.32 -27.24 1.01
C THR A 73 -3.44 -27.50 -0.22
N GLY A 74 -2.57 -28.52 -0.17
CA GLY A 74 -1.60 -28.82 -1.23
C GLY A 74 -0.50 -27.76 -1.37
N MET A 75 -0.37 -26.82 -0.44
CA MET A 75 0.63 -25.75 -0.50
C MET A 75 2.05 -26.27 -0.27
N LYS A 76 2.20 -27.34 0.51
CA LYS A 76 3.48 -28.03 0.68
C LYS A 76 4.02 -28.54 -0.66
N ASP A 77 3.17 -29.16 -1.48
CA ASP A 77 3.54 -29.67 -2.82
C ASP A 77 3.90 -28.55 -3.80
N LYS A 78 3.44 -27.32 -3.51
CA LYS A 78 3.81 -26.09 -4.23
C LYS A 78 5.07 -25.43 -3.66
N GLY A 79 5.77 -26.08 -2.73
CA GLY A 79 7.00 -25.61 -2.11
C GLY A 79 6.82 -24.53 -1.05
N VAL A 80 5.60 -24.32 -0.56
CA VAL A 80 5.32 -23.32 0.48
C VAL A 80 5.78 -23.84 1.84
N THR A 81 6.48 -23.00 2.60
CA THR A 81 7.02 -23.32 3.93
C THR A 81 6.54 -22.33 4.99
N ILE A 82 6.65 -22.70 6.27
CA ILE A 82 6.53 -21.76 7.41
C ILE A 82 7.95 -21.49 7.94
N LYS A 83 8.31 -20.20 8.02
CA LYS A 83 9.53 -19.72 8.69
C LYS A 83 9.11 -19.09 10.01
N ASP A 84 9.13 -19.91 11.06
CA ASP A 84 8.83 -19.50 12.44
C ASP A 84 10.06 -18.83 13.07
N TYR A 85 9.87 -17.60 13.54
CA TYR A 85 10.87 -16.78 14.23
C TYR A 85 10.62 -16.69 15.74
N SER A 86 9.81 -17.59 16.30
CA SER A 86 9.72 -17.78 17.74
C SER A 86 11.10 -17.82 18.41
N GLY A 87 11.21 -17.21 19.59
CA GLY A 87 12.48 -17.04 20.30
C GLY A 87 13.41 -15.93 19.79
N CYS A 88 13.12 -15.27 18.66
CA CYS A 88 13.94 -14.16 18.15
C CYS A 88 13.86 -12.93 19.07
N LYS A 89 15.02 -12.40 19.47
CA LYS A 89 15.16 -11.23 20.34
C LYS A 89 15.25 -9.95 19.51
N PRO A 90 14.86 -8.77 20.06
CA PRO A 90 15.02 -7.50 19.36
C PRO A 90 16.46 -7.21 18.90
N SER A 91 17.47 -7.71 19.64
CA SER A 91 18.89 -7.62 19.28
C SER A 91 19.26 -8.35 17.99
N ASP A 92 18.47 -9.35 17.59
CA ASP A 92 18.75 -10.20 16.43
C ASP A 92 18.24 -9.57 15.12
N VAL A 93 17.47 -8.48 15.26
CA VAL A 93 16.80 -7.80 14.16
C VAL A 93 17.67 -6.67 13.64
N LYS A 94 17.83 -6.61 12.32
CA LYS A 94 18.65 -5.58 11.68
C LYS A 94 17.96 -4.22 11.79
N SER A 95 18.71 -3.20 12.21
CA SER A 95 18.23 -1.82 12.17
C SER A 95 18.01 -1.36 10.72
N ILE A 96 17.09 -0.42 10.50
CA ILE A 96 16.84 0.16 9.17
C ILE A 96 18.13 0.70 8.56
N LYS A 97 18.98 1.38 9.36
CA LYS A 97 20.28 1.87 8.90
C LYS A 97 21.16 0.75 8.35
N ARG A 98 21.19 -0.41 9.02
CA ARG A 98 21.93 -1.59 8.54
C ARG A 98 21.35 -2.14 7.24
N ILE A 99 20.02 -2.25 7.14
CA ILE A 99 19.35 -2.74 5.92
C ILE A 99 19.66 -1.81 4.73
N VAL A 100 19.58 -0.49 4.93
CA VAL A 100 19.91 0.52 3.91
C VAL A 100 21.38 0.40 3.50
N ASN A 101 22.31 0.30 4.45
CA ASN A 101 23.73 0.13 4.15
C ASN A 101 24.01 -1.15 3.36
N GLU A 102 23.41 -2.28 3.75
CA GLU A 102 23.56 -3.55 3.02
C GLU A 102 23.00 -3.43 1.58
N PHE A 103 21.85 -2.80 1.41
CA PHE A 103 21.25 -2.56 0.10
C PHE A 103 22.14 -1.66 -0.79
N LEU A 104 22.66 -0.56 -0.25
CA LEU A 104 23.58 0.34 -0.96
C LEU A 104 24.90 -0.35 -1.33
N VAL A 105 25.44 -1.22 -0.47
CA VAL A 105 26.64 -2.01 -0.78
C VAL A 105 26.37 -2.95 -1.95
N ARG A 106 25.21 -3.62 -1.99
CA ARG A 106 24.84 -4.52 -3.09
C ARG A 106 24.74 -3.76 -4.42
N ILE A 107 24.16 -2.57 -4.44
CA ILE A 107 24.05 -1.73 -5.64
C ILE A 107 25.40 -1.14 -6.04
N ILE A 108 26.02 -0.36 -5.16
CA ILE A 108 27.15 0.50 -5.50
C ILE A 108 28.45 -0.33 -5.61
N LYS A 109 28.73 -1.16 -4.61
CA LYS A 109 29.99 -1.91 -4.55
C LYS A 109 29.94 -3.20 -5.36
N ARG A 110 28.85 -3.96 -5.22
CA ARG A 110 28.73 -5.29 -5.84
C ARG A 110 28.05 -5.29 -7.21
N LYS A 111 27.45 -4.16 -7.61
CA LYS A 111 26.72 -4.01 -8.89
C LYS A 111 25.66 -5.10 -9.09
N GLU A 112 25.09 -5.60 -8.00
CA GLU A 112 24.02 -6.60 -8.05
C GLU A 112 22.74 -5.98 -8.62
N LYS A 113 22.02 -6.75 -9.44
CA LYS A 113 20.68 -6.36 -9.90
C LYS A 113 19.66 -6.61 -8.78
N VAL A 114 19.55 -5.66 -7.86
CA VAL A 114 18.56 -5.66 -6.78
C VAL A 114 17.47 -4.65 -7.04
N SER A 115 16.25 -5.00 -6.66
CA SER A 115 15.06 -4.17 -6.83
C SER A 115 14.69 -3.48 -5.51
N VAL A 116 13.89 -2.42 -5.61
CA VAL A 116 13.26 -1.78 -4.44
C VAL A 116 12.38 -2.78 -3.67
N LEU A 117 11.80 -3.77 -4.35
CA LEU A 117 11.04 -4.84 -3.70
C LEU A 117 11.91 -5.71 -2.80
N ASP A 118 13.17 -5.96 -3.16
CA ASP A 118 14.10 -6.72 -2.32
C ASP A 118 14.38 -5.98 -1.01
N PHE A 119 14.50 -4.65 -1.08
CA PHE A 119 14.62 -3.80 0.10
C PHE A 119 13.36 -3.83 0.97
N ILE A 120 12.18 -3.68 0.38
CA ILE A 120 10.89 -3.73 1.09
C ILE A 120 10.70 -5.10 1.76
N ASN A 121 10.96 -6.19 1.05
CA ASN A 121 10.87 -7.54 1.59
C ASN A 121 11.87 -7.79 2.72
N ALA A 122 13.10 -7.27 2.61
CA ALA A 122 14.08 -7.35 3.69
C ALA A 122 13.58 -6.64 4.95
N GLN A 123 13.05 -5.42 4.82
CA GLN A 123 12.45 -4.69 5.94
C GLN A 123 11.26 -5.45 6.54
N ALA A 124 10.34 -5.96 5.72
CA ALA A 124 9.17 -6.69 6.18
C ALA A 124 9.54 -8.00 6.91
N LYS A 125 10.58 -8.72 6.47
CA LYS A 125 11.11 -9.90 7.18
C LYS A 125 11.65 -9.55 8.56
N GLU A 126 12.32 -8.42 8.72
CA GLU A 126 12.79 -7.95 10.02
C GLU A 126 11.61 -7.58 10.94
N GLN A 127 10.52 -6.99 10.41
CA GLN A 127 9.29 -6.77 11.17
C GLN A 127 8.60 -8.09 11.58
N ALA A 128 8.61 -9.10 10.70
CA ALA A 128 8.07 -10.42 11.01
C ALA A 128 8.83 -11.10 12.16
N LYS A 129 10.16 -10.97 12.22
CA LYS A 129 10.98 -11.46 13.34
C LYS A 129 10.59 -10.82 14.68
N LEU A 130 10.30 -9.50 14.67
CA LEU A 130 9.86 -8.79 15.88
C LEU A 130 8.45 -9.19 16.34
N GLY A 131 7.67 -9.85 15.49
CA GLY A 131 6.25 -10.11 15.74
C GLY A 131 5.37 -8.88 15.51
N ALA A 132 5.87 -7.87 14.81
CA ALA A 132 5.10 -6.68 14.46
C ALA A 132 4.19 -6.92 13.23
N ASN A 133 4.47 -7.97 12.45
CA ASN A 133 3.67 -8.39 11.30
C ASN A 133 3.94 -9.88 10.96
N ALA A 134 3.27 -10.42 9.95
CA ALA A 134 3.72 -11.57 9.18
C ALA A 134 3.86 -11.20 7.70
N LEU A 135 4.47 -12.08 6.91
CA LEU A 135 4.68 -11.86 5.48
C LEU A 135 4.74 -13.18 4.71
N TYR A 136 3.97 -13.31 3.65
CA TYR A 136 4.17 -14.30 2.62
C TYR A 136 5.10 -13.77 1.51
N ALA A 137 6.32 -14.30 1.45
CA ALA A 137 7.31 -13.99 0.42
C ALA A 137 8.24 -15.19 0.19
N ASP A 138 8.78 -15.32 -1.03
CA ASP A 138 9.74 -16.37 -1.39
C ASP A 138 9.26 -17.78 -1.06
N LYS A 139 7.97 -18.06 -1.32
CA LYS A 139 7.28 -19.31 -0.95
C LYS A 139 7.37 -19.64 0.55
N ALA A 140 7.45 -18.63 1.41
CA ALA A 140 7.48 -18.82 2.84
C ALA A 140 6.52 -17.87 3.55
N VAL A 141 5.77 -18.38 4.52
CA VAL A 141 5.10 -17.58 5.54
C VAL A 141 6.12 -17.27 6.62
N HIS A 142 6.56 -16.02 6.66
CA HIS A 142 7.46 -15.47 7.66
C HIS A 142 6.65 -14.93 8.84
N VAL A 143 6.82 -15.51 10.01
CA VAL A 143 6.04 -15.13 11.20
C VAL A 143 6.81 -15.45 12.48
N ASN A 144 6.67 -14.62 13.51
CA ASN A 144 7.04 -14.99 14.87
C ASN A 144 5.79 -15.54 15.56
N ILE A 145 5.66 -16.87 15.72
CA ILE A 145 4.41 -17.46 16.20
C ILE A 145 4.12 -17.08 17.67
N ASP A 146 5.15 -16.85 18.47
CA ASP A 146 4.99 -16.43 19.88
C ASP A 146 4.32 -15.07 20.01
N ARG A 147 4.45 -14.20 18.99
CA ARG A 147 4.00 -12.81 19.04
C ARG A 147 2.89 -12.45 18.06
N ALA A 148 2.84 -13.15 16.93
CA ALA A 148 1.91 -12.88 15.82
C ALA A 148 1.41 -14.16 15.14
N GLY A 149 1.36 -15.30 15.84
CA GLY A 149 0.95 -16.59 15.27
C GLY A 149 -0.42 -16.58 14.57
N LEU A 150 -1.38 -15.78 15.04
CA LEU A 150 -2.70 -15.68 14.41
C LEU A 150 -2.65 -15.15 12.97
N THR A 151 -1.70 -14.26 12.64
CA THR A 151 -1.61 -13.65 11.30
C THR A 151 -1.07 -14.63 10.26
N ALA A 152 -0.41 -15.71 10.68
CA ALA A 152 0.11 -16.74 9.78
C ALA A 152 -0.98 -17.37 8.90
N PHE A 153 -2.22 -17.44 9.38
CA PHE A 153 -3.35 -17.94 8.58
C PHE A 153 -3.70 -17.00 7.43
N HIS A 154 -3.62 -15.68 7.62
CA HIS A 154 -3.81 -14.71 6.55
C HIS A 154 -2.72 -14.86 5.48
N GLU A 155 -1.46 -14.99 5.89
CA GLU A 155 -0.34 -15.21 4.98
C GLU A 155 -0.45 -16.55 4.21
N LEU A 156 -0.98 -17.59 4.84
CA LEU A 156 -1.32 -18.83 4.14
C LEU A 156 -2.41 -18.60 3.08
N GLY A 157 -3.37 -17.70 3.36
CA GLY A 157 -4.33 -17.22 2.37
C GLY A 157 -3.66 -16.60 1.13
N HIS A 158 -2.62 -15.79 1.32
CA HIS A 158 -1.80 -15.27 0.21
C HIS A 158 -1.07 -16.39 -0.54
N ALA A 159 -0.53 -17.39 0.16
CA ALA A 159 0.08 -18.54 -0.49
C ALA A 159 -0.92 -19.27 -1.40
N ILE A 160 -2.16 -19.45 -0.95
CA ILE A 160 -3.23 -20.07 -1.74
C ILE A 160 -3.69 -19.17 -2.89
N ASN A 161 -3.70 -17.84 -2.72
CA ASN A 161 -3.95 -16.89 -3.82
C ASN A 161 -2.92 -17.07 -4.94
N GLU A 162 -1.63 -17.10 -4.57
CA GLU A 162 -0.54 -17.18 -5.54
C GLU A 162 -0.46 -18.53 -6.26
N ASN A 163 -0.74 -19.62 -5.55
CA ASN A 163 -0.48 -20.98 -6.03
C ASN A 163 -1.74 -21.75 -6.44
N GLY A 164 -2.92 -21.33 -5.98
CA GLY A 164 -4.17 -22.06 -6.18
C GLY A 164 -4.93 -21.71 -7.46
N SER A 165 -4.68 -20.55 -8.09
CA SER A 165 -5.35 -20.19 -9.35
C SER A 165 -4.60 -19.11 -10.13
N LYS A 166 -4.70 -19.14 -11.47
CA LYS A 166 -4.10 -18.11 -12.35
C LYS A 166 -4.67 -16.71 -12.10
N PHE A 167 -5.98 -16.61 -11.86
CA PHE A 167 -6.65 -15.33 -11.62
C PHE A 167 -6.12 -14.63 -10.35
N TRP A 168 -6.16 -15.30 -9.20
CA TRP A 168 -5.69 -14.69 -7.94
C TRP A 168 -4.18 -14.46 -7.92
N LYS A 169 -3.40 -15.31 -8.61
CA LYS A 169 -1.98 -15.06 -8.84
C LYS A 169 -1.76 -13.74 -9.57
N MET A 170 -2.51 -13.48 -10.64
CA MET A 170 -2.43 -12.23 -11.40
C MET A 170 -2.80 -11.02 -10.54
N ILE A 171 -3.90 -11.09 -9.78
CA ILE A 171 -4.31 -10.00 -8.87
C ILE A 171 -3.23 -9.73 -7.81
N GLN A 172 -2.67 -10.77 -7.19
CA GLN A 172 -1.62 -10.59 -6.19
C GLN A 172 -0.33 -10.00 -6.80
N HIS A 173 0.04 -10.40 -8.02
CA HIS A 173 1.19 -9.82 -8.72
C HIS A 173 0.95 -8.35 -9.10
N SER A 174 -0.29 -7.99 -9.47
CA SER A 174 -0.62 -6.62 -9.84
C SER A 174 -0.51 -5.66 -8.66
N ARG A 175 -0.66 -6.12 -7.41
CA ARG A 175 -0.45 -5.30 -6.19
C ARG A 175 0.89 -4.57 -6.18
N LYS A 176 1.96 -5.23 -6.67
CA LYS A 176 3.30 -4.62 -6.74
C LYS A 176 3.33 -3.46 -7.73
N PHE A 177 2.78 -3.68 -8.93
CA PHE A 177 2.70 -2.65 -9.95
C PHE A 177 1.77 -1.50 -9.53
N LEU A 178 0.61 -1.83 -8.95
CA LEU A 178 -0.34 -0.84 -8.44
C LEU A 178 0.28 0.00 -7.32
N GLY A 179 0.87 -0.65 -6.31
CA GLY A 179 1.43 0.01 -5.14
C GLY A 179 2.70 0.81 -5.40
N LEU A 180 3.58 0.35 -6.29
CA LEU A 180 4.85 1.02 -6.58
C LEU A 180 4.79 1.99 -7.76
N VAL A 181 3.86 1.79 -8.70
CA VAL A 181 3.83 2.56 -9.95
C VAL A 181 2.53 3.35 -10.05
N VAL A 182 1.37 2.68 -10.12
CA VAL A 182 0.11 3.35 -10.47
C VAL A 182 -0.34 4.33 -9.39
N ILE A 183 -0.47 3.86 -8.14
CA ILE A 183 -0.97 4.66 -7.01
C ILE A 183 -0.09 5.90 -6.78
N PRO A 184 1.26 5.82 -6.78
CA PRO A 184 2.11 7.01 -6.65
C PRO A 184 2.09 7.93 -7.88
N SER A 185 1.93 7.39 -9.09
CA SER A 185 2.00 8.19 -10.32
C SER A 185 0.79 9.11 -10.50
N LEU A 186 -0.41 8.69 -10.09
CA LEU A 186 -1.63 9.49 -10.22
C LEU A 186 -1.52 10.89 -9.57
N PRO A 187 -1.17 11.03 -8.28
CA PRO A 187 -0.98 12.35 -7.66
C PRO A 187 0.17 13.14 -8.27
N ILE A 188 1.27 12.48 -8.68
CA ILE A 188 2.39 13.16 -9.36
C ILE A 188 1.91 13.81 -10.67
N ILE A 189 1.23 13.03 -11.52
CA ILE A 189 0.67 13.52 -12.79
C ILE A 189 -0.30 14.68 -12.54
N ALA A 190 -1.23 14.53 -11.59
CA ALA A 190 -2.20 15.57 -11.25
C ALA A 190 -1.55 16.88 -10.76
N MET A 191 -0.51 16.77 -9.93
CA MET A 191 0.20 17.94 -9.38
C MET A 191 1.13 18.61 -10.39
N CYS A 192 1.73 17.85 -11.32
CA CYS A 192 2.51 18.39 -12.44
C CYS A 192 1.62 19.04 -13.49
N LYS A 193 0.36 18.63 -13.60
CA LYS A 193 -0.62 19.23 -14.52
C LYS A 193 -1.17 20.55 -13.96
N ARG A 194 -1.02 21.64 -14.74
CA ARG A 194 -1.67 22.92 -14.46
C ARG A 194 -3.19 22.79 -14.55
N LYS A 195 -3.92 23.46 -13.65
CA LYS A 195 -5.37 23.61 -13.76
C LYS A 195 -5.75 24.39 -15.02
N LYS A 196 -6.60 23.80 -15.86
CA LYS A 196 -7.20 24.49 -17.01
C LYS A 196 -8.18 25.58 -16.54
N VAL A 197 -8.22 26.68 -17.26
CA VAL A 197 -9.22 27.73 -17.04
C VAL A 197 -10.52 27.36 -17.74
N GLU A 198 -11.62 28.02 -17.37
CA GLU A 198 -12.89 27.84 -18.05
C GLU A 198 -12.77 28.20 -19.54
N GLY A 199 -13.35 27.39 -20.42
CA GLY A 199 -13.23 27.57 -21.87
C GLY A 199 -11.86 27.25 -22.46
N GLU A 200 -10.91 26.71 -21.68
CA GLU A 200 -9.65 26.17 -22.21
C GLU A 200 -9.82 24.72 -22.67
N GLU A 201 -9.72 24.49 -23.97
CA GLU A 201 -9.81 23.14 -24.53
C GLU A 201 -8.57 22.29 -24.25
N THR A 202 -8.74 20.96 -24.34
CA THR A 202 -7.62 20.01 -24.27
C THR A 202 -7.01 19.80 -25.66
N THR A 203 -5.68 19.89 -25.76
CA THR A 203 -4.96 19.73 -27.03
C THR A 203 -4.27 18.36 -27.08
N GLY A 204 -4.91 17.41 -27.78
CA GLY A 204 -4.36 16.08 -28.04
C GLY A 204 -4.52 15.07 -26.90
N PRO A 205 -4.07 13.81 -27.11
CA PRO A 205 -4.37 12.69 -26.21
C PRO A 205 -3.75 12.82 -24.82
N ILE A 206 -2.48 13.27 -24.72
CA ILE A 206 -1.77 13.41 -23.44
C ILE A 206 -2.43 14.49 -22.58
N ASP A 207 -2.82 15.62 -23.18
CA ASP A 207 -3.51 16.69 -22.46
C ASP A 207 -4.86 16.21 -21.92
N LYS A 208 -5.64 15.50 -22.74
CA LYS A 208 -6.92 14.88 -22.34
C LYS A 208 -6.75 13.94 -21.14
N VAL A 209 -5.80 13.00 -21.22
CA VAL A 209 -5.59 12.01 -20.16
C VAL A 209 -5.08 12.65 -18.87
N THR A 210 -4.09 13.54 -18.96
CA THR A 210 -3.53 14.20 -17.75
C THR A 210 -4.53 15.15 -17.10
N THR A 211 -5.37 15.82 -17.88
CA THR A 211 -6.49 16.63 -17.38
C THR A 211 -7.53 15.75 -16.68
N PHE A 212 -7.96 14.65 -17.29
CA PHE A 212 -8.88 13.70 -16.66
C PHE A 212 -8.33 13.15 -15.34
N ILE A 213 -7.04 12.77 -15.31
CA ILE A 213 -6.36 12.33 -14.07
C ILE A 213 -6.41 13.44 -13.03
N LYS A 214 -6.03 14.67 -13.37
CA LYS A 214 -6.04 15.80 -12.44
C LYS A 214 -7.42 16.02 -11.82
N GLU A 215 -8.46 15.99 -12.64
CA GLU A 215 -9.83 16.25 -12.19
C GLU A 215 -10.41 15.14 -11.32
N ASN A 216 -9.94 13.91 -11.53
CA ASN A 216 -10.46 12.71 -10.86
C ASN A 216 -9.46 12.04 -9.91
N VAL A 217 -8.33 12.69 -9.62
CA VAL A 217 -7.16 12.04 -8.99
C VAL A 217 -7.50 11.34 -7.68
N GLY A 218 -8.37 11.93 -6.85
CA GLY A 218 -8.79 11.31 -5.59
C GLY A 218 -9.56 10.01 -5.82
N LYS A 219 -10.52 10.01 -6.75
CA LYS A 219 -11.30 8.82 -7.12
C LYS A 219 -10.41 7.75 -7.74
N LEU A 220 -9.58 8.12 -8.72
CA LEU A 220 -8.69 7.20 -9.41
C LEU A 220 -7.70 6.54 -8.44
N THR A 221 -7.17 7.32 -7.49
CA THR A 221 -6.25 6.80 -6.47
C THR A 221 -6.96 5.81 -5.56
N THR A 222 -8.18 6.10 -5.07
CA THR A 222 -8.96 5.14 -4.28
C THR A 222 -9.29 3.88 -5.06
N LEU A 223 -9.75 4.01 -6.31
CA LEU A 223 -10.13 2.88 -7.16
C LEU A 223 -8.93 1.97 -7.48
N ALA A 224 -7.73 2.53 -7.59
CA ALA A 224 -6.50 1.77 -7.81
C ALA A 224 -6.17 0.81 -6.65
N PHE A 225 -6.75 1.01 -5.46
CA PHE A 225 -6.63 0.06 -4.34
C PHE A 225 -7.60 -1.12 -4.41
N ILE A 226 -8.64 -1.09 -5.25
CA ILE A 226 -9.65 -2.17 -5.29
C ILE A 226 -9.01 -3.56 -5.49
N PRO A 227 -8.09 -3.77 -6.45
CA PRO A 227 -7.46 -5.08 -6.62
C PRO A 227 -6.64 -5.51 -5.39
N VAL A 228 -6.00 -4.54 -4.71
CA VAL A 228 -5.25 -4.79 -3.47
C VAL A 228 -6.19 -5.24 -2.36
N ILE A 229 -7.26 -4.48 -2.11
CA ILE A 229 -8.27 -4.78 -1.08
C ILE A 229 -8.95 -6.13 -1.35
N ALA A 230 -9.31 -6.41 -2.60
CA ALA A 230 -9.94 -7.67 -2.99
C ALA A 230 -9.06 -8.88 -2.66
N GLU A 231 -7.75 -8.76 -2.90
CA GLU A 231 -6.79 -9.83 -2.63
C GLU A 231 -6.54 -10.02 -1.13
N GLU A 232 -6.42 -8.94 -0.37
CA GLU A 232 -6.32 -8.92 1.09
C GLU A 232 -7.54 -9.57 1.77
N PHE A 233 -8.74 -9.26 1.30
CA PHE A 233 -9.97 -9.89 1.76
C PHE A 233 -10.06 -11.36 1.36
N LYS A 234 -9.57 -11.72 0.16
CA LYS A 234 -9.54 -13.11 -0.27
C LYS A 234 -8.57 -13.94 0.58
N ALA A 235 -7.38 -13.40 0.86
CA ALA A 235 -6.39 -14.02 1.72
C ALA A 235 -6.96 -14.22 3.14
N THR A 236 -7.57 -13.17 3.69
CA THR A 236 -8.29 -13.21 4.98
C THR A 236 -9.37 -14.28 5.00
N ALA A 237 -10.23 -14.35 3.99
CA ALA A 237 -11.32 -15.32 3.93
C ALA A 237 -10.79 -16.77 3.88
N ARG A 238 -9.74 -17.03 3.09
CA ARG A 238 -9.09 -18.33 2.99
C ARG A 238 -8.42 -18.74 4.31
N GLY A 239 -7.65 -17.83 4.92
CA GLY A 239 -7.02 -18.04 6.21
C GLY A 239 -8.01 -18.34 7.32
N ASN A 240 -9.09 -17.55 7.40
CA ASN A 240 -10.14 -17.73 8.40
C ASN A 240 -10.89 -19.05 8.24
N LYS A 241 -11.12 -19.49 6.99
CA LYS A 241 -11.74 -20.80 6.71
C LYS A 241 -10.88 -21.94 7.27
N ILE A 242 -9.58 -21.93 6.96
CA ILE A 242 -8.63 -22.94 7.44
C ILE A 242 -8.53 -22.93 8.96
N ALA A 243 -8.44 -21.75 9.56
CA ALA A 243 -8.41 -21.63 11.02
C ALA A 243 -9.66 -22.22 11.68
N LYS A 244 -10.84 -22.02 11.08
CA LYS A 244 -12.11 -22.60 11.56
C LYS A 244 -12.13 -24.14 11.47
N GLU A 245 -11.47 -24.72 10.47
CA GLU A 245 -11.42 -26.17 10.27
C GLU A 245 -10.41 -26.86 11.20
N LEU A 246 -9.32 -26.17 11.58
CA LEU A 246 -8.17 -26.79 12.26
C LEU A 246 -7.94 -26.35 13.70
N LEU A 247 -8.55 -25.26 14.15
CA LEU A 247 -8.39 -24.73 15.51
C LEU A 247 -9.67 -24.89 16.33
N SER A 248 -9.54 -24.72 17.65
CA SER A 248 -10.70 -24.59 18.52
C SER A 248 -11.56 -23.37 18.09
N PRO A 249 -12.88 -23.40 18.33
CA PRO A 249 -13.77 -22.28 17.99
C PRO A 249 -13.31 -20.94 18.56
N GLU A 250 -12.78 -20.94 19.79
CA GLU A 250 -12.24 -19.74 20.44
C GLU A 250 -11.03 -19.18 19.69
N LEU A 251 -10.07 -20.04 19.35
CA LEU A 251 -8.85 -19.61 18.67
C LEU A 251 -9.12 -19.20 17.22
N ALA A 252 -10.01 -19.90 16.51
CA ALA A 252 -10.47 -19.50 15.18
C ALA A 252 -11.16 -18.12 15.19
N LYS A 253 -11.91 -17.79 16.25
CA LYS A 253 -12.52 -16.47 16.43
C LYS A 253 -11.44 -15.39 16.61
N LYS A 254 -10.38 -15.65 17.38
CA LYS A 254 -9.23 -14.75 17.54
C LYS A 254 -8.52 -14.51 16.21
N VAL A 255 -8.25 -15.57 15.41
CA VAL A 255 -7.71 -15.45 14.05
C VAL A 255 -8.59 -14.55 13.18
N SER A 256 -9.91 -14.81 13.16
CA SER A 256 -10.86 -14.03 12.36
C SER A 256 -10.87 -12.55 12.75
N LYS A 257 -10.84 -12.24 14.06
CA LYS A 257 -10.80 -10.87 14.56
C LYS A 257 -9.49 -10.16 14.18
N CYS A 258 -8.35 -10.82 14.40
CA CYS A 258 -7.03 -10.30 14.03
C CYS A 258 -6.95 -9.99 12.53
N ASN A 259 -7.31 -10.95 11.67
CA ASN A 259 -7.23 -10.79 10.22
C ASN A 259 -8.20 -9.73 9.68
N LYS A 260 -9.42 -9.60 10.25
CA LYS A 260 -10.37 -8.55 9.89
C LYS A 260 -9.83 -7.16 10.18
N MET A 261 -9.14 -6.97 11.31
CA MET A 261 -8.49 -5.69 11.64
C MET A 261 -7.38 -5.38 10.63
N GLY A 262 -6.56 -6.37 10.26
CA GLY A 262 -5.58 -6.24 9.18
C GLY A 262 -6.22 -5.82 7.85
N GLY A 263 -7.24 -6.55 7.39
CA GLY A 263 -7.95 -6.23 6.15
C GLY A 263 -8.60 -4.84 6.15
N LEU A 264 -9.17 -4.39 7.28
CA LEU A 264 -9.77 -3.06 7.41
C LEU A 264 -8.74 -1.95 7.16
N THR A 265 -7.47 -2.15 7.55
CA THR A 265 -6.44 -1.14 7.31
C THR A 265 -6.22 -0.85 5.84
N TYR A 266 -6.35 -1.83 4.95
CA TYR A 266 -6.23 -1.61 3.51
C TYR A 266 -7.37 -0.78 2.92
N VAL A 267 -8.58 -0.91 3.45
CA VAL A 267 -9.72 -0.05 3.07
C VAL A 267 -9.43 1.39 3.50
N VAL A 268 -9.00 1.57 4.75
CA VAL A 268 -8.65 2.89 5.30
C VAL A 268 -7.50 3.53 4.50
N LEU A 269 -6.47 2.76 4.16
CA LEU A 269 -5.34 3.21 3.35
C LEU A 269 -5.80 3.66 1.95
N GLY A 270 -6.65 2.88 1.28
CA GLY A 270 -7.14 3.24 -0.05
C GLY A 270 -7.95 4.54 -0.06
N ILE A 271 -8.87 4.71 0.89
CA ILE A 271 -9.65 5.94 1.05
C ILE A 271 -8.73 7.12 1.38
N SER A 272 -7.82 6.94 2.35
CA SER A 272 -6.91 8.00 2.79
C SER A 272 -5.95 8.44 1.68
N ALA A 273 -5.47 7.51 0.86
CA ALA A 273 -4.63 7.82 -0.30
C ALA A 273 -5.40 8.69 -1.31
N GLY A 274 -6.67 8.37 -1.59
CA GLY A 274 -7.52 9.19 -2.44
C GLY A 274 -7.79 10.58 -1.88
N VAL A 275 -8.09 10.69 -0.57
CA VAL A 275 -8.24 11.98 0.11
C VAL A 275 -6.94 12.78 0.04
N GLY A 276 -5.80 12.15 0.34
CA GLY A 276 -4.49 12.78 0.27
C GLY A 276 -4.15 13.29 -1.13
N ALA A 277 -4.42 12.51 -2.17
CA ALA A 277 -4.21 12.92 -3.56
C ALA A 277 -5.13 14.08 -3.96
N PHE A 278 -6.40 14.05 -3.56
CA PHE A 278 -7.35 15.14 -3.79
C PHE A 278 -6.91 16.45 -3.11
N VAL A 279 -6.57 16.38 -1.82
CA VAL A 279 -6.14 17.54 -1.03
C VAL A 279 -4.85 18.13 -1.62
N ALA A 280 -3.87 17.29 -1.96
CA ALA A 280 -2.63 17.74 -2.58
C ALA A 280 -2.88 18.51 -3.87
N ASN A 281 -3.74 17.98 -4.74
CA ASN A 281 -4.11 18.61 -6.00
C ASN A 281 -4.84 19.94 -5.78
N LYS A 282 -5.74 20.04 -4.78
CA LYS A 282 -6.43 21.29 -4.43
C LYS A 282 -5.50 22.36 -3.88
N ILE A 283 -4.57 22.00 -2.99
CA ILE A 283 -3.55 22.91 -2.46
C ILE A 283 -2.66 23.43 -3.59
N LYS A 284 -2.20 22.50 -4.44
CA LYS A 284 -1.42 22.85 -5.63
C LYS A 284 -2.13 23.88 -6.50
N ASP A 285 -3.41 23.66 -6.79
CA ASP A 285 -4.20 24.57 -7.61
C ASP A 285 -4.47 25.92 -6.93
N ALA A 286 -4.64 25.94 -5.60
CA ALA A 286 -4.81 27.19 -4.87
C ALA A 286 -3.58 28.11 -4.99
N ILE A 287 -2.38 27.52 -4.94
CA ILE A 287 -1.11 28.25 -5.01
C ILE A 287 -0.74 28.61 -6.47
N ALA A 288 -1.02 27.71 -7.41
CA ALA A 288 -0.53 27.79 -8.79
C ALA A 288 -1.65 27.78 -9.84
N LYS A 289 -2.80 28.41 -9.55
CA LYS A 289 -3.83 28.64 -10.57
C LYS A 289 -3.40 29.75 -11.55
N PRO A 290 -3.83 29.67 -12.83
CA PRO A 290 -3.81 30.82 -13.71
C PRO A 290 -4.58 32.01 -13.12
N LYS A 291 -4.12 33.23 -13.40
CA LYS A 291 -4.77 34.46 -12.95
C LYS A 291 -5.39 35.17 -14.14
N LEU A 292 -6.65 35.61 -14.01
CA LEU A 292 -7.33 36.44 -15.00
C LEU A 292 -6.60 37.79 -15.07
N VAL A 293 -6.29 38.24 -16.29
CA VAL A 293 -5.65 39.54 -16.54
C VAL A 293 -6.45 40.44 -17.46
N LYS A 294 -7.39 39.88 -18.24
CA LYS A 294 -8.33 40.65 -19.05
C LYS A 294 -9.67 39.92 -19.14
N ASN A 295 -10.77 40.63 -18.88
CA ASN A 295 -12.13 40.19 -19.11
C ASN A 295 -12.74 41.14 -20.16
N PRO A 296 -13.25 40.66 -21.30
CA PRO A 296 -13.88 41.53 -22.31
C PRO A 296 -15.23 42.11 -21.87
N GLU A 297 -15.84 41.62 -20.78
CA GLU A 297 -17.11 42.12 -20.23
C GLU A 297 -16.94 43.20 -19.13
N ILE A 298 -15.70 43.58 -18.80
CA ILE A 298 -15.35 44.62 -17.81
C ILE A 298 -14.32 45.57 -18.44
#